data_AF-A0A3Q3IW09-F1
#
_entry.id   AF-A0A3Q3IW09-F1
#
_cell.length_a   1.000
_cell.length_b   1.000
_cell.length_c   1.000
_cell.angle_alpha   90.00
_cell.angle_beta   90.00
_cell.angle_gamma   90.00
#
_symmetry.space_group_name_H-M   'P 1'
#
loop_
_entity.id
_entity.type
_entity.pdbx_description
1 polymer ?
#
loop_
_entity_poly.entity_id
_entity_poly.type
_entity_poly.pdbx_seq_one_letter_code
_entity_poly.pdbx_strand_id
1 'polypeptide(L)' 'MIHISTLSSLRNCIGQNFAMNEMKAVISLVLRRYQLIEDPTRKPKKAARLLLHSLNGIHIKIKPVDP' A
#
# COMPACT_ATOMS: atom_id res chain seq x y z
N MET A 1 -5.98 -23.20 -9.12
CA MET A 1 -5.85 -23.32 -7.64
C MET A 1 -5.28 -21.99 -7.16
N ILE A 2 -6.05 -20.99 -6.70
CA ILE A 2 -7.38 -20.94 -6.11
C ILE A 2 -8.12 -19.76 -6.78
N HIS A 3 -9.18 -20.05 -7.54
CA HIS A 3 -10.05 -19.04 -8.14
C HIS A 3 -11.19 -18.81 -7.14
N ILE A 4 -11.12 -17.76 -6.31
CA ILE A 4 -12.16 -17.46 -5.32
C ILE A 4 -13.29 -16.66 -6.00
N SER A 5 -14.17 -17.37 -6.71
CA SER A 5 -15.29 -16.79 -7.46
C SER A 5 -16.51 -16.45 -6.57
N THR A 6 -16.41 -16.47 -5.24
CA THR A 6 -17.60 -16.40 -4.35
C THR A 6 -17.46 -15.55 -3.07
N LEU A 7 -16.43 -14.70 -2.92
CA LEU A 7 -16.36 -13.75 -1.80
C LEU A 7 -16.83 -12.33 -2.15
N SER A 8 -17.91 -12.21 -2.91
CA SER A 8 -18.82 -11.06 -2.77
C SER A 8 -19.71 -11.30 -1.55
N SER A 9 -19.11 -11.25 -0.36
CA SER A 9 -19.88 -11.18 0.89
C SER A 9 -20.72 -9.90 0.88
N LEU A 10 -21.99 -9.98 1.29
CA LEU A 10 -22.93 -8.86 1.41
C LEU A 10 -22.45 -7.74 2.37
N ARG A 11 -21.31 -7.93 3.04
CA ARG A 11 -20.70 -7.04 4.04
C ARG A 11 -19.25 -6.70 3.69
N ASN A 12 -18.90 -6.69 2.40
CA ASN A 12 -17.61 -6.14 1.97
C ASN A 12 -17.61 -4.59 2.07
N CYS A 13 -16.43 -3.99 1.90
CA CYS A 13 -16.34 -2.55 1.84
C CYS A 13 -16.89 -2.07 0.48
N ILE A 14 -17.94 -1.24 0.49
CA ILE A 14 -18.50 -0.62 -0.72
C ILE A 14 -17.44 0.18 -1.50
N GLY A 15 -16.46 0.75 -0.79
CA GLY A 15 -15.34 1.49 -1.36
C GLY A 15 -14.16 0.63 -1.79
N GLN A 16 -14.21 -0.71 -1.69
CA GLN A 16 -13.06 -1.57 -1.95
C GLN A 16 -12.51 -1.38 -3.37
N ASN A 17 -13.36 -1.42 -4.39
CA ASN A 17 -12.91 -1.27 -5.78
C ASN A 17 -12.36 0.13 -6.05
N PHE A 18 -13.00 1.17 -5.49
CA PHE A 18 -12.54 2.55 -5.61
C PHE A 18 -11.15 2.72 -4.98
N ALA A 19 -10.97 2.30 -3.72
CA ALA A 19 -9.70 2.37 -3.01
C ALA A 19 -8.60 1.56 -3.71
N MET A 20 -8.93 0.37 -4.25
CA MET A 20 -7.96 -0.44 -5.00
C MET A 20 -7.55 0.23 -6.32
N ASN A 21 -8.46 0.91 -7.01
CA ASN A 21 -8.13 1.65 -8.23
C ASN A 21 -7.24 2.86 -7.94
N GLU A 22 -7.55 3.62 -6.89
CA GLU A 22 -6.70 4.74 -6.45
C GLU A 22 -5.29 4.27 -6.07
N MET A 23 -5.18 3.21 -5.27
CA MET A 23 -3.87 2.66 -4.88
C MET A 23 -3.07 2.22 -6.10
N LYS A 24 -3.69 1.54 -7.07
CA LYS A 24 -2.99 1.13 -8.32
C LYS A 24 -2.53 2.33 -9.13
N ALA A 25 -3.38 3.33 -9.30
CA ALA A 25 -3.04 4.55 -10.03
C ALA A 25 -1.86 5.28 -9.37
N VAL A 26 -1.91 5.50 -8.06
CA VAL A 26 -0.83 6.17 -7.32
C VAL A 26 0.46 5.34 -7.34
N ILE A 27 0.40 4.04 -7.04
CA ILE A 27 1.58 3.17 -7.02
C ILE A 27 2.26 3.13 -8.39
N SER A 28 1.49 2.99 -9.47
CA SER A 28 2.06 2.99 -10.82
C SER A 28 2.77 4.30 -11.17
N LEU A 29 2.18 5.45 -10.81
CA LEU A 29 2.78 6.75 -11.05
C LEU A 29 4.06 6.95 -10.22
N VAL A 30 4.03 6.53 -8.95
CA VAL A 30 5.19 6.61 -8.06
C VAL A 30 6.33 5.74 -8.58
N LEU A 31 6.06 4.47 -8.89
CA LEU A 31 7.09 3.54 -9.37
C LEU A 31 7.64 3.90 -10.76
N ARG A 32 6.85 4.55 -11.61
CA ARG A 32 7.32 5.06 -12.90
C ARG A 32 8.33 6.19 -12.76
N ARG A 33 8.21 7.01 -11.72
CA ARG A 33 9.02 8.22 -11.54
C ARG A 33 10.10 8.09 -10.49
N TYR A 34 9.95 7.13 -9.57
CA TYR A 34 10.80 7.03 -8.39
C TYR A 34 11.10 5.60 -8.00
N GLN A 35 12.34 5.39 -7.56
CA GLN A 35 12.78 4.24 -6.82
C GLN A 35 12.58 4.50 -5.33
N LEU A 36 11.85 3.60 -4.66
CA LEU A 36 11.64 3.61 -3.21
C LEU A 36 12.67 2.70 -2.56
N ILE A 37 13.50 3.26 -1.67
CA ILE A 37 14.59 2.56 -1.00
C ILE A 37 14.30 2.53 0.50
N GLU A 38 14.33 1.34 1.09
CA GLU A 38 14.09 1.18 2.53
C GLU A 38 15.22 1.80 3.37
N ASP A 39 14.86 2.31 4.55
CA ASP A 39 15.84 2.66 5.59
C ASP A 39 16.08 1.44 6.50
N PRO A 40 17.25 0.77 6.42
CA PRO A 40 17.52 -0.42 7.21
C PRO A 40 17.58 -0.15 8.72
N THR A 41 17.82 1.11 9.12
CA THR A 41 17.93 1.51 10.52
C THR A 41 16.59 1.81 11.16
N ARG A 42 15.55 2.11 10.36
CA ARG A 42 14.25 2.61 10.83
C ARG A 42 13.09 1.76 10.33
N LYS A 43 13.07 0.49 10.72
CA LYS A 43 11.98 -0.43 10.39
C LYS A 43 10.63 0.01 10.98
N PRO A 44 9.53 0.00 10.20
CA PRO A 44 8.20 0.33 10.71
C PRO A 44 7.72 -0.66 11.78
N LYS A 45 7.18 -0.14 12.88
CA LYS A 45 6.56 -0.93 13.95
C LYS A 45 5.05 -0.82 13.85
N LYS A 46 4.39 -1.96 13.63
CA LYS A 46 2.92 -2.06 13.55
C LYS A 46 2.28 -1.71 14.90
N ALA A 47 1.24 -0.89 14.87
CA ALA A 47 0.37 -0.63 16.00
C ALA A 47 -1.08 -0.87 15.59
N ALA A 48 -1.71 -1.89 16.19
CA ALA A 48 -3.11 -2.20 15.98
C ALA A 48 -3.96 -1.36 16.94
N ARG A 49 -4.68 -0.37 16.41
CA ARG A 49 -5.76 0.35 17.11
C ARG A 49 -7.07 0.04 16.38
N LEU A 50 -7.90 1.05 16.11
CA LEU A 50 -9.05 0.92 15.22
C LEU A 50 -8.62 0.57 13.77
N LEU A 51 -7.50 1.14 13.33
CA LEU A 51 -6.81 0.80 12.08
C LEU A 51 -5.35 0.42 12.37
N LEU A 52 -4.74 -0.30 11.44
CA LEU A 52 -3.31 -0.56 11.48
C LEU A 52 -2.56 0.74 11.09
N HIS A 53 -1.68 1.19 11.96
CA HIS A 53 -0.78 2.32 11.68
C HIS A 53 0.65 1.97 12.11
N SER A 54 1.62 2.79 11.68
CA SER A 54 3.00 2.67 12.18
C SER A 54 3.17 3.50 13.44
N LEU A 55 3.76 2.92 14.49
CA LEU A 55 4.08 3.61 15.74
C LEU A 55 5.21 4.64 15.56
N ASN A 56 6.13 4.37 14.66
CA ASN A 56 7.35 5.17 14.45
C ASN A 56 7.44 5.72 13.01
N GLY A 57 6.32 5.80 12.29
CA GLY A 57 6.29 6.22 10.89
C GLY A 57 6.84 5.17 9.91
N ILE A 58 6.84 5.50 8.63
CA ILE A 58 7.43 4.67 7.56
C ILE A 58 8.49 5.53 6.88
N HIS A 59 9.76 5.17 7.05
CA HIS A 59 10.89 5.94 6.52
C HIS A 59 11.36 5.29 5.22
N ILE A 60 11.25 6.04 4.12
CA ILE A 60 11.62 5.60 2.78
C ILE A 60 12.46 6.71 2.16
N LYS A 61 13.59 6.32 1.56
CA LYS A 61 14.38 7.20 0.71
C LYS A 61 13.83 7.12 -0.71
N ILE A 62 13.71 8.27 -1.37
CA ILE A 62 13.13 8.37 -2.71
C ILE A 62 14.22 8.86 -3.65
N LYS A 63 14.42 8.16 -4.77
CA LYS A 63 15.33 8.57 -5.84
C LYS A 63 14.55 8.66 -7.15
N PRO A 64 14.66 9.75 -7.94
CA PRO A 64 14.09 9.80 -9.29
C PRO A 64 14.62 8.65 -10.16
N VAL A 65 13.76 8.10 -11.00
CA VAL A 65 14.15 7.16 -12.06
C VAL A 65 14.35 7.99 -13.33
N ASP A 66 15.51 7.84 -13.96
CA ASP A 66 15.78 8.49 -15.24
C ASP A 66 14.81 7.95 -16.32
N PRO A 67 14.33 8.79 -17.26
CA PRO A 67 13.33 8.41 -18.25
C PRO A 67 13.69 7.21 -19.14
#